data_AF-A0A8T5UU29-F1
#
_entry.id   AF-A0A8T5UU29-F1
#
_cell.length_a   1.000
_cell.length_b   1.000
_cell.length_c   1.000
_cell.angle_alpha   90.00
_cell.angle_beta   90.00
_cell.angle_gamma   90.00
#
_symmetry.space_group_name_H-M   'P 1'
#
loop_
_entity.id
_entity.type
_entity.pdbx_description
1 polymer ?
#
loop_
_entity_poly.entity_id
_entity_poly.type
_entity_poly.pdbx_seq_one_letter_code
_entity_poly.pdbx_strand_id
1 'polypeptide(L)'
;MQSPEASTAATPTQIHLALAALADEIVGTLARLFAYVGTLVLFAILALAAFDQLPSLRDDEPAEKPGWSVADRSQPAFALSRLDSSEKTASYVILRHPEGGRRDVMRWTGEADKPVAELEIYREGGEFDVARPATADLAVHMGLGEATPLEQAGLIDTKFGPVALFRPTGAAEAARACLGYLKRSEEPALQISGFSCQGDTLPARRAAIACTLNRLTLLTSGNEPKLAELFAHAELKRRSCAPQGSSDWLLGAANAQLRGAL
;
A
#
# COMPACT_ATOMS: atom_id res chain seq x y z
N MET A 1 -26.50 -106.91 -9.47
CA MET A 1 -25.26 -107.29 -10.15
C MET A 1 -24.47 -106.01 -10.41
N GLN A 2 -23.21 -105.98 -9.94
CA GLN A 2 -22.11 -105.03 -10.25
C GLN A 2 -21.96 -104.82 -11.77
N SER A 3 -21.37 -103.79 -12.38
CA SER A 3 -20.29 -102.80 -12.11
C SER A 3 -20.16 -101.93 -13.40
N PRO A 4 -19.18 -101.03 -13.59
CA PRO A 4 -18.47 -100.15 -12.67
C PRO A 4 -18.46 -98.67 -13.13
N GLU A 5 -18.09 -97.80 -12.20
CA GLU A 5 -17.66 -96.42 -12.46
C GLU A 5 -16.42 -96.40 -13.37
N ALA A 6 -16.52 -95.73 -14.52
CA ALA A 6 -15.35 -95.34 -15.30
C ALA A 6 -14.82 -94.02 -14.74
N SER A 7 -14.11 -94.09 -13.61
CA SER A 7 -13.24 -93.00 -13.18
C SER A 7 -12.04 -92.97 -14.12
N THR A 8 -12.09 -92.11 -15.13
CA THR A 8 -10.92 -91.82 -15.98
C THR A 8 -9.88 -91.14 -15.12
N ALA A 9 -8.96 -91.93 -14.56
CA ALA A 9 -7.77 -91.43 -13.90
C ALA A 9 -6.95 -90.65 -14.93
N ALA A 10 -6.84 -89.33 -14.73
CA ALA A 10 -5.99 -88.47 -15.55
C ALA A 10 -4.55 -89.01 -15.50
N THR A 11 -3.94 -89.20 -16.66
CA THR A 11 -2.54 -89.67 -16.73
C THR A 11 -1.59 -88.57 -16.23
N PRO A 12 -0.47 -88.91 -15.57
CA PRO A 12 0.44 -87.91 -14.99
C PRO A 12 0.92 -86.87 -16.00
N THR A 13 1.10 -87.26 -17.27
CA THR A 13 1.40 -86.36 -18.39
C THR A 13 0.30 -85.33 -18.69
N GLN A 14 -0.98 -85.69 -18.56
CA GLN A 14 -2.10 -84.76 -18.72
C GLN A 14 -2.15 -83.74 -17.58
N ILE A 15 -1.86 -84.18 -16.35
CA ILE A 15 -1.79 -83.30 -15.18
C ILE A 15 -0.64 -82.29 -15.34
N HIS A 16 0.53 -82.74 -15.81
CA HIS A 16 1.67 -81.85 -16.08
C HIS A 16 1.40 -80.83 -17.18
N LEU A 17 0.73 -81.22 -18.28
CA LEU A 17 0.37 -80.30 -19.36
C LEU A 17 -0.70 -79.29 -18.94
N ALA A 18 -1.70 -79.72 -18.16
CA ALA A 18 -2.70 -78.82 -17.60
C ALA A 18 -2.09 -77.82 -16.61
N LEU A 19 -1.13 -78.26 -15.78
CA LEU A 19 -0.42 -77.39 -14.84
C LEU A 19 0.48 -76.38 -15.58
N ALA A 20 1.13 -76.79 -16.66
CA ALA A 20 1.94 -75.92 -17.51
C ALA A 20 1.08 -74.88 -18.24
N ALA A 21 -0.08 -75.28 -18.77
CA ALA A 21 -1.03 -74.36 -19.41
C ALA A 21 -1.59 -73.34 -18.41
N LEU A 22 -1.95 -73.78 -17.20
CA LEU A 22 -2.40 -72.88 -16.13
C LEU A 22 -1.29 -71.90 -15.70
N ALA A 23 -0.05 -72.38 -15.59
CA ALA A 23 1.10 -71.54 -15.26
C ALA A 23 1.34 -70.47 -16.34
N ASP A 24 1.25 -70.82 -17.61
CA ASP A 24 1.40 -69.88 -18.73
C ASP A 24 0.29 -68.80 -18.73
N GLU A 25 -0.94 -69.19 -18.41
CA GLU A 25 -2.06 -68.26 -18.31
C GLU A 25 -1.96 -67.33 -17.08
N ILE A 26 -1.48 -67.83 -15.94
CA ILE A 26 -1.19 -67.01 -14.75
C ILE A 26 -0.04 -66.03 -15.02
N VAL A 27 1.03 -66.48 -15.68
CA VAL A 27 2.16 -65.60 -16.04
C VAL A 27 1.71 -64.54 -17.06
N GLY A 28 0.91 -64.93 -18.06
CA GLY A 28 0.36 -63.99 -19.04
C GLY A 28 -0.57 -62.95 -18.44
N THR A 29 -1.42 -63.33 -17.49
CA THR A 29 -2.31 -62.40 -16.79
C THR A 29 -1.55 -61.47 -15.84
N LEU A 30 -0.56 -61.98 -15.10
CA LEU A 30 0.34 -61.15 -14.27
C LEU A 30 1.14 -60.15 -15.11
N ALA A 31 1.71 -60.58 -16.23
CA ALA A 31 2.47 -59.71 -17.13
C ALA A 31 1.60 -58.56 -17.67
N ARG A 32 0.35 -58.84 -18.05
CA ARG A 32 -0.61 -57.81 -18.47
C ARG A 32 -0.97 -56.86 -17.33
N LEU A 33 -1.20 -57.38 -16.13
CA LEU A 33 -1.50 -56.56 -14.96
C LEU A 33 -0.36 -55.58 -14.66
N PHE A 34 0.89 -56.05 -14.66
CA PHE A 34 2.05 -55.18 -14.48
C PHE A 34 2.19 -54.14 -15.59
N ALA A 35 1.93 -54.51 -16.85
CA ALA A 35 1.92 -53.56 -17.95
C ALA A 35 0.86 -52.46 -17.74
N TYR A 36 -0.37 -52.83 -17.36
CA TYR A 36 -1.43 -51.85 -17.09
C TYR A 36 -1.09 -50.92 -15.93
N VAL A 37 -0.64 -51.46 -14.80
CA VAL A 37 -0.23 -50.64 -13.64
C VAL A 37 0.94 -49.74 -14.02
N GLY A 38 1.94 -50.24 -14.75
CA GLY A 38 3.06 -49.46 -15.25
C GLY A 38 2.61 -48.30 -16.16
N THR A 39 1.67 -48.55 -17.08
CA THR A 39 1.12 -47.49 -17.93
C THR A 39 0.35 -46.44 -17.13
N LEU A 40 -0.45 -46.84 -16.14
CA LEU A 40 -1.19 -45.90 -15.29
C LEU A 40 -0.25 -45.04 -14.44
N VAL A 41 0.81 -45.64 -13.89
CA VAL A 41 1.83 -44.90 -13.14
C VAL A 41 2.55 -43.91 -14.05
N LEU A 42 2.90 -44.31 -15.28
CA LEU A 42 3.50 -43.41 -16.25
C LEU A 42 2.58 -42.23 -16.59
N PHE A 43 1.29 -42.49 -16.82
CA PHE A 43 0.30 -41.43 -17.06
C PHE A 43 0.17 -40.49 -15.86
N ALA A 44 0.18 -41.02 -14.63
CA ALA A 44 0.15 -40.20 -13.41
C ALA A 44 1.39 -39.31 -13.28
N ILE A 45 2.58 -39.84 -13.55
CA ILE A 45 3.84 -39.07 -13.53
C ILE A 45 3.83 -37.99 -14.61
N LEU A 46 3.41 -38.33 -15.84
CA LEU A 46 3.31 -37.37 -16.94
C LEU A 46 2.26 -36.28 -16.65
N ALA A 47 1.13 -36.63 -16.04
CA ALA A 47 0.13 -35.66 -15.63
C ALA A 47 0.66 -34.71 -14.55
N LEU A 48 1.36 -35.23 -13.54
CA LEU A 48 2.00 -34.39 -12.51
C LEU A 48 3.07 -33.47 -13.11
N ALA A 49 3.91 -33.98 -14.01
CA ALA A 49 4.94 -33.19 -14.69
C ALA A 49 4.33 -32.12 -15.61
N ALA A 50 3.19 -32.42 -16.27
CA ALA A 50 2.46 -31.45 -17.07
C ALA A 50 1.76 -30.40 -16.21
N PHE A 51 1.23 -30.78 -15.03
CA PHE A 51 0.67 -29.84 -14.05
C PHE A 51 1.70 -28.84 -13.53
N ASP A 52 2.95 -29.25 -13.35
CA ASP A 52 4.04 -28.38 -12.92
C ASP A 52 4.49 -27.38 -14.02
N GLN A 53 4.17 -27.67 -15.29
CA GLN A 53 4.46 -26.82 -16.44
C GLN A 53 3.30 -25.90 -16.86
N LEU A 54 2.10 -26.09 -16.29
CA LEU A 54 1.00 -25.16 -16.51
C LEU A 54 1.23 -23.91 -15.64
N PRO A 55 1.13 -22.68 -16.19
CA PRO A 55 1.02 -21.50 -15.34
C PRO A 55 -0.16 -21.73 -14.41
N SER A 56 0.08 -21.57 -13.11
CA SER A 56 -0.85 -21.89 -12.03
C SER A 56 -2.24 -21.34 -12.30
N LEU A 57 -3.17 -22.16 -12.80
CA LEU A 57 -4.61 -21.91 -12.80
C LEU A 57 -5.19 -22.13 -11.39
N ARG A 58 -4.43 -21.68 -10.39
CA ARG A 58 -4.76 -21.77 -8.96
C ARG A 58 -4.79 -20.36 -8.39
N ASP A 59 -5.49 -19.47 -9.09
CA ASP A 59 -6.01 -18.22 -8.54
C ASP A 59 -7.39 -18.46 -7.91
N ASP A 60 -7.49 -19.50 -7.08
CA ASP A 60 -8.47 -19.53 -5.97
C ASP A 60 -7.74 -19.07 -4.69
N GLU A 61 -6.92 -18.02 -4.82
CA GLU A 61 -6.61 -17.17 -3.68
C GLU A 61 -7.92 -16.43 -3.36
N PRO A 62 -8.42 -16.46 -2.11
CA PRO A 62 -9.66 -15.76 -1.77
C PRO A 62 -9.50 -14.31 -2.21
N ALA A 63 -10.38 -13.86 -3.12
CA ALA A 63 -10.33 -12.57 -3.80
C ALA A 63 -9.60 -11.53 -2.95
N GLU A 64 -8.39 -11.17 -3.38
CA GLU A 64 -7.58 -10.13 -2.76
C GLU A 64 -8.52 -8.95 -2.48
N LYS A 65 -8.62 -8.55 -1.21
CA LYS A 65 -9.51 -7.47 -0.80
C LYS A 65 -9.31 -6.32 -1.79
N PRO A 66 -10.38 -5.67 -2.30
CA PRO A 66 -10.25 -4.55 -3.21
C PRO A 66 -9.21 -3.58 -2.65
N GLY A 67 -8.04 -3.51 -3.29
CA GLY A 67 -6.89 -2.78 -2.80
C GLY A 67 -6.71 -1.43 -3.49
N TRP A 68 -5.84 -0.60 -2.95
CA TRP A 68 -5.44 0.65 -3.60
C TRP A 68 -4.75 0.36 -4.94
N SER A 69 -5.26 0.94 -6.02
CA SER A 69 -4.69 0.80 -7.37
C SER A 69 -4.21 2.13 -7.91
N VAL A 70 -3.10 2.13 -8.65
CA VAL A 70 -2.58 3.34 -9.31
C VAL A 70 -3.51 3.70 -10.46
N ALA A 71 -3.91 4.97 -10.52
CA ALA A 71 -4.81 5.49 -11.53
C ALA A 71 -4.05 6.36 -12.55
N ASP A 72 -3.25 5.74 -13.41
CA ASP A 72 -2.35 6.42 -14.36
C ASP A 72 -3.02 7.42 -15.32
N ARG A 73 -4.32 7.24 -15.59
CA ARG A 73 -5.09 8.12 -16.49
C ARG A 73 -5.84 9.25 -15.75
N SER A 74 -5.72 9.33 -14.43
CA SER A 74 -6.39 10.39 -13.66
C SER A 74 -5.61 11.69 -13.74
N GLN A 75 -6.33 12.81 -13.82
CA GLN A 75 -5.74 14.14 -13.78
C GLN A 75 -5.47 14.58 -12.33
N PRO A 76 -4.36 15.28 -12.05
CA PRO A 76 -4.08 15.88 -10.75
C PRO A 76 -5.21 16.80 -10.30
N ALA A 77 -5.71 16.57 -9.08
CA ALA A 77 -6.72 17.45 -8.47
C ALA A 77 -6.10 18.61 -7.70
N PHE A 78 -4.83 18.48 -7.33
CA PHE A 78 -4.12 19.41 -6.44
C PHE A 78 -2.75 19.77 -7.01
N ALA A 79 -2.27 20.96 -6.68
CA ALA A 79 -0.92 21.41 -6.99
C ALA A 79 -0.40 22.33 -5.89
N LEU A 80 0.91 22.59 -5.90
CA LEU A 80 1.53 23.59 -5.05
C LEU A 80 1.91 24.81 -5.89
N SER A 81 1.48 25.99 -5.44
CA SER A 81 1.81 27.26 -6.11
C SER A 81 3.32 27.46 -6.18
N ARG A 82 3.87 27.44 -7.40
CA ARG A 82 5.30 27.52 -7.70
C ARG A 82 5.83 28.93 -7.48
N LEU A 83 6.84 29.09 -6.64
CA LEU A 83 7.75 30.25 -6.67
C LEU A 83 9.21 29.85 -6.78
N ASP A 84 9.59 28.67 -6.28
CA ASP A 84 11.00 28.25 -6.23
C ASP A 84 11.26 27.06 -7.15
N SER A 85 12.23 27.23 -8.06
CA SER A 85 12.64 26.20 -9.04
C SER A 85 13.32 24.98 -8.40
N SER A 86 13.71 25.07 -7.13
CA SER A 86 14.29 24.00 -6.31
C SER A 86 13.25 23.08 -5.65
N GLU A 87 11.99 23.49 -5.53
CA GLU A 87 10.90 22.70 -4.93
C GLU A 87 10.09 21.93 -5.98
N LYS A 88 10.75 21.25 -6.93
CA LYS A 88 10.04 20.39 -7.88
C LYS A 88 9.46 19.21 -7.13
N THR A 89 8.14 19.05 -7.14
CA THR A 89 7.49 17.79 -6.80
C THR A 89 8.12 16.70 -7.66
N ALA A 90 8.78 15.74 -7.02
CA ALA A 90 9.50 14.67 -7.70
C ALA A 90 8.52 13.67 -8.34
N SER A 91 7.38 13.42 -7.69
CA SER A 91 6.32 12.56 -8.23
C SER A 91 4.93 12.97 -7.74
N TYR A 92 3.94 12.82 -8.61
CA TYR A 92 2.51 12.88 -8.28
C TYR A 92 1.87 11.54 -8.61
N VAL A 93 1.38 10.81 -7.59
CA VAL A 93 0.73 9.50 -7.76
C VAL A 93 -0.71 9.61 -7.29
N ILE A 94 -1.62 9.06 -8.09
CA ILE A 94 -3.05 8.99 -7.76
C ILE A 94 -3.38 7.54 -7.49
N LEU A 95 -3.93 7.26 -6.31
CA LEU A 95 -4.44 5.95 -5.94
C LEU A 95 -5.96 6.01 -5.84
N ARG A 96 -6.63 4.97 -6.32
CA ARG A 96 -8.07 4.80 -6.18
C ARG A 96 -8.40 3.49 -5.49
N HIS A 97 -9.37 3.57 -4.61
CA HIS A 97 -9.98 2.42 -3.98
C HIS A 97 -11.29 2.06 -4.72
N PRO A 98 -11.60 0.77 -4.92
CA PRO A 98 -12.87 0.34 -5.51
C PRO A 98 -14.11 0.83 -4.74
N GLU A 99 -13.97 1.09 -3.43
CA GLU A 99 -15.04 1.62 -2.57
C GLU A 99 -15.20 3.15 -2.64
N GLY A 100 -14.49 3.82 -3.56
CA GLY A 100 -14.65 5.25 -3.85
C GLY A 100 -13.55 6.15 -3.31
N GLY A 101 -12.68 5.63 -2.46
CA GLY A 101 -11.53 6.36 -1.93
C GLY A 101 -10.59 6.86 -3.01
N ARG A 102 -10.02 8.05 -2.80
CA ARG A 102 -8.95 8.59 -3.66
C ARG A 102 -7.85 9.20 -2.82
N ARG A 103 -6.61 8.85 -3.14
CA ARG A 103 -5.41 9.48 -2.56
C ARG A 103 -4.62 10.18 -3.66
N ASP A 104 -4.24 11.42 -3.41
CA ASP A 104 -3.31 12.16 -4.25
C ASP A 104 -2.01 12.38 -3.45
N VAL A 105 -0.92 11.74 -3.88
CA VAL A 105 0.35 11.70 -3.17
C VAL A 105 1.41 12.49 -3.93
N MET A 106 1.93 13.54 -3.30
CA MET A 106 3.05 14.35 -3.77
C MET A 106 4.29 14.03 -2.95
N ARG A 107 5.40 13.66 -3.62
CA ARG A 107 6.68 13.38 -2.95
C ARG A 107 7.77 14.33 -3.42
N TRP A 108 8.66 14.67 -2.50
CA TRP A 108 9.90 15.38 -2.75
C TRP A 108 11.07 14.53 -2.30
N THR A 109 12.07 14.43 -3.16
CA THR A 109 13.33 13.76 -2.87
C THR A 109 14.44 14.79 -2.68
N GLY A 110 15.35 14.49 -1.75
CA GLY A 110 16.56 15.27 -1.52
C GLY A 110 17.75 14.68 -2.25
N GLU A 111 18.94 14.91 -1.70
CA GLU A 111 20.16 14.26 -2.18
C GLU A 111 20.04 12.73 -2.06
N ALA A 112 20.59 12.02 -3.05
CA ALA A 112 20.55 10.56 -3.14
C ALA A 112 19.13 9.94 -3.21
N ASP A 113 18.17 10.64 -3.82
CA ASP A 113 16.79 10.18 -4.07
C ASP A 113 16.00 9.75 -2.81
N LYS A 114 16.45 10.16 -1.62
CA LYS A 114 15.73 9.90 -0.37
C LYS A 114 14.54 10.83 -0.23
N PRO A 115 13.35 10.34 0.19
CA PRO A 115 12.19 11.20 0.38
C PRO A 115 12.44 12.16 1.55
N VAL A 116 12.41 13.46 1.27
CA VAL A 116 12.60 14.53 2.28
C VAL A 116 11.29 15.18 2.69
N ALA A 117 10.24 15.02 1.89
CA ALA A 117 8.88 15.38 2.27
C ALA A 117 7.86 14.59 1.45
N GLU A 118 6.68 14.42 2.04
CA GLU A 118 5.50 13.85 1.40
C GLU A 118 4.27 14.64 1.81
N LEU A 119 3.32 14.75 0.90
CA LEU A 119 1.97 15.28 1.12
C LEU A 119 0.98 14.33 0.47
N GLU A 120 0.15 13.71 1.27
CA GLU A 120 -0.99 12.90 0.87
C GLU A 120 -2.29 13.66 1.15
N ILE A 121 -3.17 13.67 0.16
CA ILE A 121 -4.54 14.14 0.29
C ILE A 121 -5.45 12.96 0.05
N TYR A 122 -6.03 12.44 1.13
CA TYR A 122 -6.93 11.31 1.13
C TYR A 122 -8.38 11.78 1.22
N ARG A 123 -9.18 11.38 0.24
CA ARG A 123 -10.63 11.56 0.21
C ARG A 123 -11.25 10.22 0.54
N GLU A 124 -12.00 10.21 1.64
CA GLU A 124 -12.55 9.02 2.25
C GLU A 124 -13.63 8.41 1.34
N GLY A 125 -13.54 7.11 1.08
CA GLY A 125 -14.59 6.30 0.45
C GLY A 125 -15.22 5.32 1.43
N GLY A 126 -15.91 4.31 0.91
CA GLY A 126 -16.51 3.24 1.73
C GLY A 126 -15.49 2.44 2.54
N GLU A 127 -14.22 2.46 2.13
CA GLU A 127 -13.14 1.75 2.81
C GLU A 127 -12.65 2.42 4.10
N PHE A 128 -13.14 3.62 4.39
CA PHE A 128 -12.67 4.38 5.54
C PHE A 128 -13.09 3.72 6.86
N ASP A 129 -12.11 3.29 7.64
CA ASP A 129 -12.32 2.76 8.99
C ASP A 129 -12.11 3.87 10.03
N VAL A 130 -13.22 4.33 10.61
CA VAL A 130 -13.24 5.34 11.69
C VAL A 130 -12.49 4.87 12.94
N ALA A 131 -12.45 3.56 13.20
CA ALA A 131 -11.77 2.99 14.36
C ALA A 131 -10.24 2.96 14.19
N ARG A 132 -9.74 3.02 12.94
CA ARG A 132 -8.30 2.99 12.67
C ARG A 132 -7.67 4.35 13.02
N PRO A 133 -6.61 4.37 13.86
CA PRO A 133 -5.92 5.61 14.18
C PRO A 133 -5.35 6.28 12.93
N ALA A 134 -5.67 7.56 12.74
CA ALA A 134 -5.17 8.37 11.64
C ALA A 134 -3.62 8.41 11.54
N THR A 135 -2.96 8.25 12.69
CA THR A 135 -1.51 8.29 12.82
C THR A 135 -0.82 6.98 12.42
N ALA A 136 -1.56 5.87 12.29
CA ALA A 136 -0.99 4.58 11.88
C ALA A 136 -0.44 4.65 10.46
N ASP A 137 -1.23 5.19 9.51
CA ASP A 137 -0.78 5.41 8.14
C ASP A 137 0.39 6.41 8.11
N LEU A 138 0.33 7.48 8.93
CA LEU A 138 1.39 8.49 9.01
C LEU A 138 2.77 7.90 9.37
N ALA A 139 2.83 6.93 10.28
CA ALA A 139 4.08 6.27 10.64
C ALA A 139 4.69 5.53 9.43
N VAL A 140 3.86 4.81 8.66
CA VAL A 140 4.28 4.12 7.44
C VAL A 140 4.79 5.12 6.40
N HIS A 141 4.09 6.24 6.21
CA HIS A 141 4.54 7.31 5.30
C HIS A 141 5.92 7.87 5.69
N MET A 142 6.23 7.96 6.99
CA MET A 142 7.54 8.39 7.49
C MET A 142 8.64 7.32 7.35
N GLY A 143 8.36 6.17 6.73
CA GLY A 143 9.30 5.05 6.60
C GLY A 143 9.51 4.28 7.92
N LEU A 144 8.56 4.38 8.84
CA LEU A 144 8.56 3.68 10.12
C LEU A 144 7.64 2.46 10.06
N GLY A 145 7.78 1.52 11.00
CA GLY A 145 6.82 0.42 11.12
C GLY A 145 5.43 0.93 11.53
N GLU A 146 4.36 0.28 11.08
CA GLU A 146 2.97 0.67 11.36
C GLU A 146 2.68 0.80 12.88
N ALA A 147 3.31 -0.06 13.70
CA ALA A 147 3.17 -0.03 15.16
C ALA A 147 4.06 1.02 15.86
N THR A 148 4.80 1.84 15.10
CA THR A 148 5.70 2.85 15.69
C THR A 148 4.87 3.96 16.33
N PRO A 149 5.01 4.22 17.64
CA PRO A 149 4.21 5.25 18.29
C PRO A 149 4.68 6.65 17.87
N LEU A 150 3.72 7.45 17.43
CA LEU A 150 3.91 8.87 17.16
C LEU A 150 3.38 9.70 18.33
N GLU A 151 4.19 10.63 18.82
CA GLU A 151 3.76 11.59 19.84
C GLU A 151 3.45 12.95 19.20
N GLN A 152 2.45 13.64 19.74
CA GLN A 152 2.06 14.96 19.25
C GLN A 152 3.14 16.00 19.60
N ALA A 153 3.70 16.64 18.57
CA ALA A 153 4.75 17.66 18.64
C ALA A 153 4.19 19.10 18.57
N GLY A 154 2.92 19.28 18.92
CA GLY A 154 2.21 20.56 18.95
C GLY A 154 1.35 20.83 17.70
N LEU A 155 0.82 22.05 17.60
CA LEU A 155 -0.04 22.51 16.52
C LEU A 155 0.65 23.63 15.72
N ILE A 156 0.42 23.70 14.41
CA ILE A 156 0.81 24.84 13.55
C ILE A 156 -0.43 25.47 12.90
N ASP A 157 -0.37 26.78 12.70
CA ASP A 157 -1.41 27.49 11.98
C ASP A 157 -1.18 27.42 10.47
N THR A 158 -2.23 27.03 9.76
CA THR A 158 -2.25 26.98 8.29
C THR A 158 -3.53 27.63 7.78
N LYS A 159 -3.62 27.79 6.46
CA LYS A 159 -4.84 28.26 5.81
C LYS A 159 -6.05 27.33 6.01
N PHE A 160 -5.81 26.05 6.30
CA PHE A 160 -6.83 25.06 6.66
C PHE A 160 -7.14 25.04 8.17
N GLY A 161 -6.64 26.03 8.92
CA GLY A 161 -6.72 26.09 10.38
C GLY A 161 -5.55 25.37 11.07
N PRO A 162 -5.69 25.04 12.37
CA PRO A 162 -4.65 24.34 13.11
C PRO A 162 -4.46 22.92 12.55
N VAL A 163 -3.20 22.52 12.41
CA VAL A 163 -2.74 21.20 11.96
C VAL A 163 -1.86 20.60 13.04
N ALA A 164 -2.12 19.33 13.37
CA ALA A 164 -1.35 18.62 14.39
C ALA A 164 -0.06 18.07 13.81
N LEU A 165 1.03 18.24 14.56
CA LEU A 165 2.34 17.72 14.24
C LEU A 165 2.67 16.50 15.08
N PHE A 166 3.45 15.61 14.51
CA PHE A 166 3.83 14.34 15.10
C PHE A 166 5.32 14.09 14.94
N ARG A 167 5.93 13.47 15.95
CA ARG A 167 7.31 12.98 15.87
C ARG A 167 7.35 11.53 16.35
N PRO A 168 8.25 10.71 15.81
CA PRO A 168 8.38 9.33 16.27
C PRO A 168 9.01 9.26 17.65
N THR A 169 8.44 8.42 18.50
CA THR A 169 9.00 8.08 19.81
C THR A 169 10.03 6.97 19.65
N GLY A 170 11.14 7.02 20.41
CA GLY A 170 12.13 5.94 20.45
C GLY A 170 12.92 5.67 19.15
N ALA A 171 12.68 6.40 18.06
CA ALA A 171 13.37 6.21 16.79
C ALA A 171 14.81 6.77 16.81
N ALA A 172 15.64 6.29 15.87
CA ALA A 172 17.00 6.78 15.66
C ALA A 172 17.03 8.27 15.30
N GLU A 173 18.15 8.95 15.56
CA GLU A 173 18.27 10.42 15.44
C GLU A 173 17.95 10.95 14.02
N ALA A 174 18.26 10.16 12.98
CA ALA A 174 17.89 10.45 11.59
C ALA A 174 16.37 10.41 11.36
N ALA A 175 15.62 9.54 12.04
CA ALA A 175 14.15 9.50 11.97
C ALA A 175 13.50 10.61 12.81
N ARG A 176 14.19 11.10 13.85
CA ARG A 176 13.80 12.32 14.59
C ARG A 176 14.02 13.61 13.78
N ALA A 177 14.68 13.51 12.62
CA ALA A 177 14.86 14.63 11.72
C ALA A 177 13.56 15.00 10.96
N CYS A 178 12.54 14.15 10.95
CA CYS A 178 11.29 14.42 10.22
C CYS A 178 10.12 14.72 11.16
N LEU A 179 9.26 15.66 10.77
CA LEU A 179 7.99 15.95 11.42
C LEU A 179 6.85 15.48 10.52
N GLY A 180 6.01 14.60 11.07
CA GLY A 180 4.73 14.24 10.48
C GLY A 180 3.68 15.31 10.76
N TYR A 181 2.67 15.44 9.90
CA TYR A 181 1.53 16.30 10.11
C TYR A 181 0.25 15.62 9.64
N LEU A 182 -0.86 15.98 10.28
CA LEU A 182 -2.18 15.45 9.98
C LEU A 182 -3.25 16.51 10.24
N LYS A 183 -4.13 16.68 9.26
CA LYS A 183 -5.34 17.47 9.33
C LYS A 183 -6.49 16.65 8.79
N ARG A 184 -7.52 16.44 9.61
CA ARG A 184 -8.80 15.88 9.17
C ARG A 184 -9.85 16.98 9.04
N SER A 185 -10.75 16.78 8.10
CA SER A 185 -11.95 17.56 7.87
C SER A 185 -13.11 16.58 7.74
N GLU A 186 -14.22 16.83 8.44
CA GLU A 186 -15.42 16.00 8.37
C GLU A 186 -16.30 16.40 7.17
N GLU A 187 -16.33 17.69 6.83
CA GLU A 187 -17.10 18.22 5.72
C GLU A 187 -16.24 19.15 4.84
N PRO A 188 -15.72 18.67 3.68
CA PRO A 188 -15.79 17.30 3.15
C PRO A 188 -14.95 16.31 3.98
N ALA A 189 -15.26 15.02 3.81
CA ALA A 189 -14.51 13.89 4.37
C ALA A 189 -13.12 13.79 3.69
N LEU A 190 -12.16 14.52 4.27
CA LEU A 190 -10.86 14.79 3.70
C LEU A 190 -9.79 14.73 4.80
N GLN A 191 -8.74 13.97 4.54
CA GLN A 191 -7.52 13.95 5.34
C GLN A 191 -6.35 14.50 4.53
N ILE A 192 -5.62 15.44 5.12
CA ILE A 192 -4.36 15.97 4.62
C ILE A 192 -3.27 15.52 5.58
N SER A 193 -2.37 14.65 5.12
CA SER A 193 -1.29 14.08 5.93
C SER A 193 0.03 14.08 5.18
N GLY A 194 1.13 13.88 5.90
CA GLY A 194 2.44 13.76 5.29
C GLY A 194 3.55 14.05 6.28
N PHE A 195 4.77 14.21 5.78
CA PHE A 195 5.91 14.55 6.61
C PHE A 195 6.86 15.51 5.90
N SER A 196 7.69 16.19 6.68
CA SER A 196 8.80 16.98 6.16
C SER A 196 10.02 16.86 7.06
N CYS A 197 11.15 16.59 6.43
CA CYS A 197 12.48 16.60 7.04
C CYS A 197 13.25 17.87 6.67
N GLN A 198 12.58 18.84 6.02
CA GLN A 198 13.23 20.05 5.51
C GLN A 198 13.51 21.06 6.62
N GLY A 199 14.79 21.41 6.81
CA GLY A 199 15.25 22.38 7.78
C GLY A 199 15.91 21.75 9.01
N ASP A 200 17.04 22.30 9.43
CA ASP A 200 17.87 21.70 10.48
C ASP A 200 17.24 21.83 11.87
N THR A 201 16.45 22.89 12.09
CA THR A 201 15.81 23.20 13.37
C THR A 201 14.32 22.84 13.37
N LEU A 202 13.76 22.56 14.55
CA LEU A 202 12.33 22.30 14.71
C LEU A 202 11.47 23.48 14.19
N PRO A 203 11.77 24.77 14.48
CA PRO A 203 11.02 25.88 13.90
C PRO A 203 11.10 25.94 12.36
N ALA A 204 12.26 25.65 11.76
CA ALA A 204 12.41 25.61 10.31
C ALA A 204 11.52 24.53 9.67
N ARG A 205 11.48 23.33 10.26
CA ARG A 205 10.59 22.23 9.81
C ARG A 205 9.11 22.60 9.92
N ARG A 206 8.71 23.23 11.02
CA ARG A 206 7.33 23.74 11.21
C ARG A 206 6.96 24.78 10.16
N ALA A 207 7.88 25.69 9.84
CA ALA A 207 7.68 26.71 8.81
C ALA A 207 7.58 26.10 7.40
N ALA A 208 8.41 25.10 7.10
CA ALA A 208 8.35 24.36 5.84
C ALA A 208 6.98 23.68 5.65
N ILE A 209 6.50 22.94 6.66
CA ILE A 209 5.16 22.30 6.61
C ILE A 209 4.05 23.34 6.44
N ALA A 210 4.07 24.40 7.25
CA ALA A 210 3.07 25.46 7.14
C ALA A 210 3.08 26.11 5.75
N CYS A 211 4.26 26.28 5.17
CA CYS A 211 4.39 26.82 3.82
C CYS A 211 3.80 25.89 2.77
N THR A 212 4.17 24.60 2.77
CA THR A 212 3.63 23.60 1.84
C THR A 212 2.10 23.61 1.90
N LEU A 213 1.52 23.57 3.10
CA LEU A 213 0.07 23.60 3.27
C LEU A 213 -0.56 24.91 2.80
N ASN A 214 0.07 26.07 3.05
CA ASN A 214 -0.43 27.36 2.57
C ASN A 214 -0.35 27.50 1.04
N ARG A 215 0.62 26.87 0.38
CA ARG A 215 0.78 26.86 -1.08
C ARG A 215 -0.13 25.85 -1.79
N LEU A 216 -0.81 24.95 -1.07
CA LEU A 216 -1.60 23.86 -1.64
C LEU A 216 -2.89 24.36 -2.32
N THR A 217 -2.95 24.33 -3.64
CA THR A 217 -4.10 24.79 -4.42
C THR A 217 -4.91 23.62 -4.99
N LEU A 218 -6.23 23.79 -5.03
CA LEU A 218 -7.14 22.90 -5.73
C LEU A 218 -7.18 23.28 -7.22
N LEU A 219 -6.90 22.33 -8.11
CA LEU A 219 -6.98 22.49 -9.55
C LEU A 219 -8.37 22.13 -10.09
N THR A 220 -8.94 21.04 -9.57
CA THR A 220 -10.28 20.59 -9.93
C THR A 220 -10.95 19.90 -8.75
N SER A 221 -12.18 20.29 -8.46
CA SER A 221 -13.02 19.67 -7.43
C SER A 221 -13.80 18.46 -7.95
N GLY A 222 -13.79 18.19 -9.26
CA GLY A 222 -14.74 17.27 -9.86
C GLY A 222 -16.17 17.61 -9.45
N ASN A 223 -16.93 16.61 -8.99
CA ASN A 223 -18.31 16.76 -8.54
C ASN A 223 -18.45 16.97 -7.01
N GLU A 224 -17.40 17.47 -6.33
CA GLU A 224 -17.36 17.65 -4.88
C GLU A 224 -17.43 19.15 -4.51
N PRO A 225 -18.63 19.75 -4.37
CA PRO A 225 -18.75 21.19 -4.11
C PRO A 225 -18.20 21.60 -2.73
N LYS A 226 -18.37 20.75 -1.71
CA LYS A 226 -17.80 20.99 -0.36
C LYS A 226 -16.27 21.06 -0.39
N LEU A 227 -15.61 20.32 -1.28
CA LEU A 227 -14.16 20.40 -1.48
C LEU A 227 -13.75 21.75 -2.07
N ALA A 228 -14.47 22.21 -3.09
CA ALA A 228 -14.25 23.54 -3.65
C ALA A 228 -14.45 24.64 -2.60
N GLU A 229 -15.51 24.53 -1.80
CA GLU A 229 -15.82 25.47 -0.72
C GLU A 229 -14.74 25.51 0.37
N LEU A 230 -14.27 24.35 0.84
CA LEU A 230 -13.21 24.26 1.85
C LEU A 230 -11.94 24.97 1.36
N PHE A 231 -11.54 24.73 0.11
CA PHE A 231 -10.37 25.37 -0.48
C PHE A 231 -10.56 26.86 -0.72
N ALA A 232 -11.75 27.30 -1.15
CA ALA A 232 -12.06 28.72 -1.32
C ALA A 232 -11.95 29.48 0.02
N HIS A 233 -12.52 28.93 1.10
CA HIS A 233 -12.40 29.52 2.44
C HIS A 233 -10.95 29.49 2.96
N ALA A 234 -10.21 28.43 2.64
CA ALA A 234 -8.80 28.34 3.01
C ALA A 234 -7.96 29.40 2.29
N GLU A 235 -8.16 29.65 0.98
CA GLU A 235 -7.41 30.68 0.24
C GLU A 235 -7.57 32.08 0.86
N LEU A 236 -8.71 32.42 1.46
CA LEU A 236 -8.91 33.68 2.18
C LEU A 236 -7.95 33.85 3.38
N LYS A 237 -7.48 32.72 3.94
CA LYS A 237 -6.57 32.69 5.09
C LYS A 237 -5.12 32.39 4.69
N ARG A 238 -4.83 32.36 3.38
CA ARG A 238 -3.48 32.05 2.88
C ARG A 238 -2.49 33.11 3.33
N ARG A 239 -1.44 32.66 4.02
CA ARG A 239 -0.29 33.48 4.41
C ARG A 239 0.85 33.27 3.41
N SER A 240 1.68 34.31 3.24
CA SER A 240 2.89 34.20 2.42
C SER A 240 3.91 33.29 3.08
N CYS A 241 4.62 32.52 2.27
CA CYS A 241 5.80 31.77 2.69
C CYS A 241 7.04 32.65 2.56
N ALA A 242 7.09 33.77 3.28
CA ALA A 242 8.36 34.47 3.42
C ALA A 242 9.19 33.71 4.47
N PRO A 243 10.49 33.44 4.23
CA PRO A 243 11.36 33.06 5.33
C PRO A 243 11.22 34.15 6.40
N GLN A 244 10.92 33.75 7.63
CA GLN A 244 11.00 34.65 8.79
C GLN A 244 12.46 35.10 8.89
N GLY A 245 12.76 36.19 8.21
CA GLY A 245 14.12 36.60 7.84
C GLY A 245 14.13 37.90 7.04
N SER A 246 13.01 38.29 6.42
CA SER A 246 12.71 39.70 6.19
C SER A 246 11.86 40.20 7.34
N SER A 247 12.50 40.43 8.50
CA SER A 247 11.93 41.31 9.51
C SER A 247 11.63 42.65 8.83
N ASP A 248 10.37 42.87 8.53
CA ASP A 248 9.79 44.20 8.44
C ASP A 248 9.82 44.80 9.86
N TRP A 249 11.02 45.10 10.33
CA TRP A 249 11.26 45.79 11.59
C TRP A 249 10.79 47.25 11.52
N LEU A 250 10.44 47.73 10.32
CA LEU A 250 9.96 49.08 10.08
C LEU A 250 8.45 49.24 10.27
N LEU A 251 7.63 48.19 10.15
CA LEU A 251 6.17 48.27 10.31
C LEU A 251 5.56 47.31 11.35
N GLY A 252 6.38 46.51 12.04
CA GLY A 252 5.92 45.66 13.14
C GLY A 252 5.42 46.46 14.34
N ALA A 253 4.11 46.72 14.40
CA ALA A 253 3.40 47.39 15.50
C ALA A 253 3.46 46.65 16.86
N ALA A 254 4.27 45.61 17.00
CA ALA A 254 4.37 44.78 18.20
C ALA A 254 5.56 45.12 19.13
N ASN A 255 6.44 46.07 18.78
CA ASN A 255 7.59 46.44 19.62
C ASN A 255 7.63 47.93 20.02
N ALA A 256 6.47 48.53 20.34
CA ALA A 256 6.43 49.88 20.91
C ALA A 256 6.96 49.96 22.36
N GLN A 257 7.17 48.81 23.02
CA GLN A 257 7.42 48.75 24.46
C GLN A 257 8.89 48.82 24.89
N LEU A 258 9.82 49.00 23.94
CA LEU A 258 11.25 49.15 24.20
C LEU A 258 11.81 50.55 23.90
N ARG A 259 10.96 51.55 23.64
CA ARG A 259 11.39 52.96 23.58
C ARG A 259 11.43 53.52 25.00
N GLY A 260 12.46 53.13 25.74
CA GLY A 260 12.82 53.75 27.01
C GLY A 260 13.15 55.22 26.79
N ALA A 261 12.62 56.06 27.67
CA ALA A 261 12.93 57.47 27.77
C ALA A 261 14.43 57.68 28.07
N LEU A 262 15.05 58.58 27.32
CA LEU A 262 16.18 59.41 27.73
C LEU A 262 15.85 60.85 27.39
#